data_AF-A0A920GVZ0-F1
#
_entry.id   AF-A0A920GVZ0-F1
#
_cell.length_a   1.000
_cell.length_b   1.000
_cell.length_c   1.000
_cell.angle_alpha   90.00
_cell.angle_beta   90.00
_cell.angle_gamma   90.00
#
_symmetry.space_group_name_H-M   'P 1'
#
loop_
_entity.id
_entity.type
_entity.pdbx_description
1 polymer ?
#
loop_
_entity_poly.entity_id
_entity_poly.type
_entity_poly.pdbx_seq_one_letter_code
_entity_poly.pdbx_strand_id
1 'polypeptide(L)'
;MTAKQKLRKQYLQLRSNLNDDLLRKNEDRVLEVLKSSDIKLNGKKVSCYMSVKNEMGTKKLIKLLIAEGNKVFLPKMITYKKVNIL
;
A
#
# COMPACT_ATOMS: atom_id res chain seq x y z
N MET A 1 11.78 -21.36 -13.23
CA MET A 1 11.47 -20.24 -12.32
C MET A 1 12.34 -19.06 -12.71
N THR A 2 11.78 -17.89 -13.01
CA THR A 2 12.58 -16.72 -13.45
C THR A 2 13.29 -16.05 -12.27
N ALA A 3 14.32 -15.24 -12.53
CA ALA A 3 15.01 -14.46 -11.50
C ALA A 3 14.03 -13.58 -10.67
N LYS A 4 13.05 -12.96 -11.34
CA LYS A 4 11.97 -12.18 -10.70
C LYS A 4 11.11 -13.03 -9.77
N GLN A 5 10.78 -14.27 -10.16
CA GLN A 5 10.00 -15.18 -9.31
C GLN A 5 10.78 -15.59 -8.05
N LYS A 6 12.10 -15.85 -8.18
CA LYS A 6 12.97 -16.19 -7.05
C LYS A 6 13.03 -15.05 -6.02
N LEU A 7 13.30 -13.82 -6.47
CA LEU A 7 13.31 -12.64 -5.61
C LEU A 7 11.95 -12.41 -4.96
N ARG A 8 10.86 -12.54 -5.72
CA ARG A 8 9.50 -12.36 -5.20
C ARG A 8 9.21 -13.34 -4.05
N LYS A 9 9.62 -14.60 -4.18
CA LYS A 9 9.46 -15.60 -3.12
C LYS A 9 10.22 -15.19 -1.85
N GLN A 10 11.47 -14.74 -2.00
CA GLN A 10 12.30 -14.31 -0.87
C GLN A 10 11.68 -13.13 -0.12
N TYR A 11 11.26 -12.07 -0.83
CA TYR A 11 10.66 -10.90 -0.18
C TYR A 11 9.29 -11.19 0.44
N LEU A 12 8.49 -12.09 -0.14
CA LEU A 12 7.22 -12.49 0.45
C LEU A 12 7.42 -13.25 1.77
N GLN A 13 8.44 -14.12 1.85
CA GLN A 13 8.80 -14.82 3.08
C GLN A 13 9.35 -13.87 4.16
N LEU A 14 10.22 -12.94 3.77
CA LEU A 14 10.71 -11.93 4.70
C LEU A 14 9.55 -11.09 5.27
N ARG A 15 8.64 -10.66 4.39
CA ARG A 15 7.49 -9.83 4.76
C ARG A 15 6.50 -10.55 5.67
N SER A 16 6.24 -11.84 5.44
CA SER A 16 5.32 -12.61 6.29
C SER A 16 5.80 -12.78 7.73
N ASN A 17 7.10 -12.61 7.96
CA ASN A 17 7.72 -12.77 9.29
C ASN A 17 7.87 -11.42 10.03
N LEU A 18 7.40 -10.31 9.45
CA LEU A 18 7.39 -9.01 10.13
C LEU A 18 6.29 -9.01 11.20
N ASN A 19 6.64 -8.54 12.41
CA ASN A 19 5.68 -8.38 13.50
C ASN A 19 4.84 -7.11 13.34
N ASP A 20 3.67 -7.10 13.98
CA ASP A 20 2.69 -6.02 13.85
C ASP A 20 3.15 -4.69 14.47
N ASP A 21 4.02 -4.74 15.49
CA ASP A 21 4.58 -3.52 16.11
C ASP A 21 5.51 -2.79 15.15
N LEU A 22 6.37 -3.52 14.44
CA LEU A 22 7.25 -2.96 13.42
C LEU A 22 6.44 -2.40 12.25
N LEU A 23 5.38 -3.09 11.83
CA LEU A 23 4.48 -2.59 10.77
C LEU A 23 3.81 -1.27 11.19
N ARG A 24 3.31 -1.18 12.42
CA ARG A 24 2.70 0.05 12.97
C ARG A 24 3.70 1.20 13.06
N LYS A 25 4.91 0.92 13.57
CA LYS A 25 5.99 1.91 13.66
C LYS A 25 6.40 2.44 12.28
N ASN A 26 6.44 1.57 11.27
CA ASN A 26 6.73 1.97 9.90
C ASN A 26 5.61 2.81 9.29
N GLU A 27 4.34 2.49 9.55
CA GLU A 27 3.20 3.32 9.13
C GLU A 27 3.31 4.73 9.74
N ASP A 28 3.59 4.84 11.03
CA ASP A 28 3.72 6.14 11.71
C ASP A 28 4.88 6.97 11.13
N ARG A 29 6.02 6.33 10.86
CA ARG A 29 7.19 7.00 10.27
C ARG A 29 6.92 7.56 8.87
N VAL A 30 6.10 6.88 8.06
CA VAL A 30 5.70 7.40 6.74
C VAL A 30 4.83 8.66 6.90
N LEU A 31 3.94 8.68 7.89
CA LEU A 31 3.11 9.87 8.16
C LEU A 31 3.95 11.04 8.65
N GLU A 32 4.95 10.79 9.48
CA GLU A 32 5.91 11.81 9.92
C GLU A 32 6.64 12.43 8.73
N VAL A 33 7.20 11.59 7.85
CA VAL A 33 7.89 12.05 6.63
C VAL A 33 6.96 12.90 5.75
N LEU A 34 5.71 12.47 5.60
CA LEU A 34 4.74 13.21 4.81
C LEU A 34 4.43 14.58 5.41
N LYS A 35 4.20 14.64 6.72
CA LYS A 35 3.94 15.89 7.45
C LYS A 35 5.14 16.84 7.49
N SER A 36 6.36 16.30 7.50
CA SER A 36 7.59 17.10 7.46
C SER A 36 8.03 17.46 6.05
N SER A 37 7.33 16.98 5.01
CA SER A 37 7.66 17.27 3.62
C SER A 37 6.96 18.54 3.13
N ASP A 38 7.55 19.20 2.13
CA ASP A 38 6.92 20.34 1.44
C ASP A 38 5.79 19.92 0.47
N ILE A 39 5.34 18.66 0.54
CA ILE A 39 4.29 18.13 -0.34
C ILE A 39 2.96 18.74 0.08
N LYS A 40 2.44 19.65 -0.75
CA LYS A 40 1.11 20.24 -0.56
C LYS A 40 0.02 19.25 -0.99
N LEU A 41 -0.55 18.57 -0.01
CA LEU A 41 -1.59 17.55 -0.21
C LEU A 41 -3.00 18.16 -0.30
N ASN A 42 -3.25 19.40 0.10
CA ASN A 42 -4.62 19.91 0.11
C ASN A 42 -5.27 19.92 -1.29
N GLY A 43 -6.48 19.36 -1.38
CA GLY A 43 -7.32 19.37 -2.58
C GLY A 43 -6.82 18.53 -3.75
N LYS A 44 -5.91 17.56 -3.54
CA LYS A 44 -5.39 16.71 -4.62
C LYS A 44 -6.22 15.45 -4.83
N LYS A 45 -5.95 14.78 -5.96
CA LYS A 45 -6.45 13.45 -6.28
C LYS A 45 -5.30 12.46 -6.05
N VAL A 46 -5.49 11.49 -5.18
CA VAL A 46 -4.44 10.57 -4.75
C VAL A 46 -4.87 9.13 -5.03
N SER A 47 -4.07 8.39 -5.78
CA SER A 47 -4.25 6.94 -5.93
C SER A 47 -3.50 6.22 -4.81
N CYS A 48 -4.18 5.34 -4.09
CA CYS A 48 -3.61 4.56 -2.99
C CYS A 48 -4.06 3.10 -3.07
N TYR A 49 -3.25 2.17 -2.61
CA TYR A 49 -3.68 0.78 -2.44
C TYR A 49 -4.14 0.54 -1.00
N MET A 50 -5.06 -0.40 -0.82
CA MET A 50 -5.38 -0.92 0.51
C MET A 50 -4.38 -2.03 0.84
N SER A 51 -3.61 -1.85 1.91
CA SER A 51 -2.59 -2.81 2.35
C SER A 51 -3.19 -4.20 2.61
N VAL A 52 -2.54 -5.27 2.12
CA VAL A 52 -2.93 -6.66 2.37
C VAL A 52 -1.84 -7.44 3.11
N LYS A 53 -2.24 -8.25 4.10
CA LYS A 53 -1.31 -9.01 4.97
C LYS A 53 -0.28 -8.05 5.60
N ASN A 54 0.98 -8.48 5.71
CA ASN A 54 2.10 -7.73 6.29
C ASN A 54 2.69 -6.67 5.32
N GLU A 55 1.86 -6.07 4.45
CA GLU A 55 2.27 -4.87 3.71
C GLU A 55 2.39 -3.65 4.64
N MET A 56 3.04 -2.60 4.15
CA MET A 56 3.03 -1.32 4.84
C MET A 56 1.58 -0.85 4.99
N GLY A 57 1.16 -0.58 6.22
CA GLY A 57 -0.21 -0.17 6.50
C GLY A 57 -0.53 1.16 5.85
N THR A 58 -1.58 1.22 5.03
CA THR A 58 -1.98 2.47 4.35
C THR A 58 -3.20 3.14 4.99
N LYS A 59 -3.76 2.54 6.05
CA LYS A 59 -5.04 2.96 6.63
C LYS A 59 -4.96 4.35 7.27
N LYS A 60 -3.92 4.62 8.07
CA LYS A 60 -3.74 5.94 8.68
C LYS A 60 -3.45 7.00 7.63
N LEU A 61 -2.66 6.66 6.61
CA LEU A 61 -2.36 7.54 5.48
C LEU A 61 -3.62 7.94 4.70
N ILE A 62 -4.46 6.96 4.35
CA ILE A 62 -5.72 7.22 3.64
C ILE A 62 -6.62 8.16 4.46
N LYS A 63 -6.72 7.94 5.78
CA LYS A 63 -7.51 8.81 6.68
C LYS A 63 -6.97 10.24 6.72
N LEU A 64 -5.64 10.39 6.84
CA LEU A 64 -4.99 11.70 6.84
C LEU A 64 -5.28 12.45 5.54
N LEU A 65 -5.07 11.80 4.40
CA LEU A 65 -5.31 12.40 3.08
C LEU A 65 -6.76 12.88 2.93
N ILE A 66 -7.74 12.06 3.33
CA ILE A 66 -9.16 12.43 3.30
C ILE A 66 -9.43 13.64 4.21
N ALA A 67 -8.87 13.65 5.43
CA ALA A 67 -9.03 14.76 6.37
C ALA A 67 -8.43 16.08 5.84
N GLU A 68 -7.38 16.01 5.03
CA GLU A 68 -6.77 17.17 4.34
C GLU A 68 -7.50 17.58 3.05
N GLY A 69 -8.72 17.07 2.81
CA GLY A 69 -9.55 17.45 1.66
C GLY A 69 -9.17 16.76 0.34
N ASN A 70 -8.37 15.69 0.38
CA ASN A 70 -8.04 14.93 -0.82
C ASN A 70 -9.17 14.01 -1.27
N LYS A 71 -9.22 13.76 -2.58
CA LYS A 71 -9.97 12.65 -3.17
C LYS A 71 -9.04 11.44 -3.29
N VAL A 72 -9.27 10.42 -2.47
CA VAL A 72 -8.48 9.18 -2.49
C VAL A 72 -9.18 8.09 -3.31
N PHE A 73 -8.45 7.50 -4.25
CA PHE A 73 -8.93 6.44 -5.14
C PHE A 73 -8.24 5.12 -4.79
N LEU A 74 -9.02 4.05 -4.64
CA LEU A 74 -8.52 2.70 -4.40
C LEU A 74 -8.66 1.85 -5.68
N PRO A 75 -7.71 0.94 -5.94
CA PRO A 75 -7.80 0.04 -7.09
C PRO A 75 -8.96 -0.93 -6.92
N LYS A 76 -9.74 -1.10 -8.00
CA LYS A 76 -10.69 -2.19 -8.16
C LYS A 76 -10.07 -3.23 -9.09
N MET A 77 -9.83 -4.43 -8.58
CA MET A 77 -9.32 -5.53 -9.39
C MET A 77 -10.46 -6.10 -10.24
N ILE A 78 -10.29 -6.08 -11.56
CA ILE A 78 -11.21 -6.73 -12.51
C ILE A 78 -10.56 -8.03 -12.96
N THR A 79 -11.14 -9.16 -12.57
CA THR A 79 -10.64 -10.48 -12.95
C THR A 79 -11.53 -11.03 -14.05
N TYR A 80 -11.00 -11.13 -15.27
CA TYR A 80 -11.67 -11.85 -16.35
C TYR A 80 -11.43 -13.35 -16.17
N LYS A 81 -12.49 -14.15 -16.03
CA LYS A 81 -12.36 -15.60 -16.16
C LYS A 81 -11.96 -15.88 -17.61
N LYS A 82 -10.82 -16.53 -17.83
CA LYS A 82 -10.55 -17.15 -19.13
C LYS A 82 -11.61 -18.20 -19.37
N VAL A 83 -12.55 -17.92 -20.27
CA VAL A 83 -13.41 -18.94 -20.85
C VAL A 83 -12.54 -19.68 -21.86
N ASN A 84 -12.09 -20.89 -21.51
CA ASN A 84 -11.49 -21.77 -22.50
C ASN A 84 -12.64 -22.34 -23.32
N ILE A 85 -12.75 -21.93 -24.58
CA ILE A 85 -13.59 -22.60 -25.56
C ILE A 85 -12.76 -23.80 -26.04
N LEU A 86 -13.30 -25.00 -25.81
CA LEU A 86 -12.74 -26.29 -26.27
C LEU A 86 -12.83 -26.41 -27.80
#